data_AF-A0A534AJD2-F1
#
_entry.id   AF-A0A534AJD2-F1
#
_cell.length_a   1.000
_cell.length_b   1.000
_cell.length_c   1.000
_cell.angle_alpha   90.00
_cell.angle_beta   90.00
_cell.angle_gamma   90.00
#
_symmetry.space_group_name_H-M   'P 1'
#
loop_
_entity.id
_entity.type
_entity.pdbx_description
1 polymer ?
#
loop_
_entity_poly.entity_id
_entity_poly.type
_entity_poly.pdbx_seq_one_letter_code
_entity_poly.pdbx_strand_id
1 'polypeptide(L)' 'QPQIIQYANGPLKNKMLFGSDFPLIRPEKWLEAAQQVGFKAEVLAGIVKDNAARLLGLA' A
#
# COMPACT_ATOMS: atom_id res chain seq x y z
N GLN A 1 -10.67 5.32 -12.35
CA GLN A 1 -10.00 4.54 -11.28
C GLN A 1 -10.69 4.81 -9.96
N PRO A 2 -10.75 3.85 -9.03
CA PRO A 2 -11.27 4.09 -7.69
C PRO A 2 -10.55 5.27 -7.06
N GLN A 3 -11.28 6.14 -6.37
CA GLN A 3 -10.75 7.40 -5.83
C GLN A 3 -9.54 7.18 -4.91
N ILE A 4 -9.53 6.07 -4.16
CA ILE A 4 -8.42 5.65 -3.29
C ILE A 4 -7.12 5.46 -4.09
N ILE A 5 -7.18 4.80 -5.25
CA ILE A 5 -6.00 4.53 -6.08
C ILE A 5 -5.45 5.83 -6.66
N GLN A 6 -6.32 6.75 -7.07
CA GLN A 6 -5.90 8.07 -7.56
C GLN A 6 -5.14 8.84 -6.49
N TYR A 7 -5.64 8.88 -5.25
CA TYR A 7 -4.97 9.57 -4.16
C TYR A 7 -3.70 8.86 -3.70
N ALA A 8 -3.69 7.53 -3.69
CA ALA A 8 -2.51 6.72 -3.41
C ALA A 8 -1.39 7.05 -4.40
N ASN A 9 -1.71 7.16 -5.69
CA ASN A 9 -0.77 7.53 -6.74
C ASN A 9 -0.37 9.01 -6.74
N GLY A 10 -0.95 9.83 -5.85
CA GLY A 10 -0.73 11.27 -5.76
C GLY A 10 -0.35 11.71 -4.34
N PRO A 11 -1.16 12.57 -3.68
CA PRO A 11 -0.77 13.22 -2.43
C PRO A 11 -0.65 12.25 -1.24
N LEU A 12 -1.27 11.06 -1.29
CA LEU A 12 -1.23 10.08 -0.21
C LEU A 12 -0.15 9.01 -0.37
N LYS A 13 0.69 9.08 -1.41
CA LYS A 13 1.72 8.06 -1.71
C LYS A 13 2.62 7.70 -0.52
N ASN A 14 2.96 8.68 0.32
CA ASN A 14 3.83 8.51 1.49
C ASN A 14 3.07 8.35 2.82
N LYS A 15 1.74 8.36 2.77
CA LYS A 15 0.84 8.33 3.94
C LYS A 15 -0.02 7.07 4.02
N MET A 16 -0.03 6.24 2.98
CA MET A 16 -0.70 4.95 3.00
C MET A 16 0.23 3.85 3.52
N LEU A 17 -0.32 2.95 4.33
CA LEU A 17 0.38 1.82 4.93
C LEU A 17 -0.33 0.52 4.54
N PHE A 18 0.45 -0.55 4.40
CA PHE A 18 -0.09 -1.89 4.25
C PHE A 18 -0.76 -2.36 5.53
N GLY A 19 -1.92 -3.00 5.37
CA GLY A 19 -2.63 -3.71 6.43
C GLY A 19 -3.59 -4.69 5.78
N SER A 20 -3.36 -5.99 5.94
CA SER A 20 -4.19 -7.00 5.28
C SER A 20 -5.50 -7.22 6.02
N ASP A 21 -5.57 -6.98 7.33
CA ASP A 21 -6.64 -7.46 8.23
C ASP A 21 -6.57 -8.98 8.50
N PHE A 22 -5.35 -9.48 8.76
CA PHE A 22 -5.15 -10.88 9.18
C PHE A 22 -5.72 -11.11 10.60
N PRO A 23 -6.48 -12.21 10.85
CA PRO A 23 -6.60 -13.42 10.03
C PRO A 23 -7.73 -13.43 8.99
N LEU A 24 -8.56 -12.39 8.91
CA LEU A 24 -9.72 -12.36 8.00
C LEU A 24 -9.30 -12.33 6.52
N ILE A 25 -8.27 -11.57 6.19
CA ILE A 25 -7.68 -11.53 4.84
C ILE A 25 -6.19 -11.87 4.94
N ARG A 26 -5.82 -12.91 4.19
CA ARG A 26 -4.43 -13.35 4.07
C ARG A 26 -3.60 -12.28 3.35
N PRO A 27 -2.40 -11.93 3.86
CA PRO A 27 -1.51 -10.95 3.24
C PRO A 27 -1.28 -11.18 1.74
N GLU A 28 -1.12 -12.44 1.32
CA GLU A 28 -0.85 -12.81 -0.07
C GLU A 28 -2.02 -12.41 -0.98
N LYS A 29 -3.26 -12.68 -0.55
CA LYS A 29 -4.46 -12.29 -1.30
C LYS A 29 -4.62 -10.78 -1.42
N TRP A 30 -4.26 -10.04 -0.37
CA TRP A 30 -4.26 -8.58 -0.43
C TRP A 30 -3.24 -8.07 -1.46
N LEU A 31 -2.03 -8.62 -1.45
CA LEU A 31 -0.95 -8.23 -2.37
C LEU A 31 -1.31 -8.54 -3.82
N GLU A 32 -1.84 -9.74 -4.10
CA GLU A 32 -2.34 -10.13 -5.42
C GLU A 32 -3.41 -9.16 -5.93
N ALA A 33 -4.38 -8.80 -5.08
CA ALA A 33 -5.41 -7.83 -5.45
C ALA A 33 -4.80 -6.45 -5.71
N ALA A 34 -3.90 -5.97 -4.84
CA ALA A 34 -3.25 -4.67 -4.98
C ALA A 34 -2.47 -4.53 -6.30
N GLN A 35 -1.83 -5.59 -6.78
CA GLN A 35 -1.14 -5.58 -8.07
C GLN A 35 -2.08 -5.37 -9.27
N GLN A 36 -3.37 -5.69 -9.12
CA GLN A 36 -4.37 -5.61 -10.18
C GLN A 36 -5.11 -4.25 -10.23
N VAL A 37 -5.16 -3.49 -9.13
CA VAL A 37 -5.99 -2.26 -9.02
C VAL A 37 -5.34 -0.96 -9.51
N GLY A 38 -4.13 -1.02 -10.07
CA GLY A 38 -3.52 0.11 -10.79
C GLY A 38 -2.71 1.09 -9.93
N PHE A 39 -2.15 0.64 -8.81
CA PHE A 39 -1.08 1.38 -8.14
C PHE A 39 0.17 1.45 -9.04
N LYS A 40 0.87 2.58 -9.02
CA LYS A 40 2.21 2.65 -9.61
C LYS A 40 3.17 1.77 -8.80
N ALA A 41 4.15 1.18 -9.47
CA ALA A 41 5.07 0.22 -8.84
C ALA A 41 5.79 0.81 -7.62
N GLU A 42 6.26 2.06 -7.72
CA GLU A 42 6.93 2.78 -6.65
C GLU A 42 6.00 3.12 -5.47
N VAL A 43 4.72 3.33 -5.75
CA VAL A 43 3.71 3.62 -4.72
C VAL A 43 3.38 2.35 -3.95
N LEU A 44 3.19 1.22 -4.65
CA LEU A 44 2.90 -0.07 -4.02
C LEU A 44 4.08 -0.53 -3.15
N ALA A 45 5.32 -0.40 -3.62
CA ALA A 45 6.51 -0.71 -2.83
C ALA A 45 6.55 0.11 -1.52
N GLY A 46 6.27 1.41 -1.61
CA GLY A 46 6.21 2.29 -0.44
C GLY A 46 5.11 1.90 0.55
N ILE A 47 3.92 1.54 0.06
CA ILE A 47 2.80 1.08 0.90
C ILE A 47 3.17 -0.21 1.66
N VAL A 48 3.81 -1.16 0.99
CA VAL A 48 4.14 -2.47 1.55
C VAL A 48 5.17 -2.37 2.68
N LYS A 49 6.13 -1.43 2.61
CA LYS A 49 7.22 -1.37 3.59
C LYS A 49 7.70 0.03 3.93
N ASP A 50 8.12 0.82 2.93
CA ASP A 50 8.96 2.01 3.20
C ASP A 50 8.23 3.08 4.01
N ASN A 51 6.93 3.25 3.78
CA ASN A 51 6.11 4.20 4.53
C ASN A 51 6.02 3.83 6.00
N ALA A 52 5.91 2.54 6.32
CA ALA A 52 5.88 2.04 7.69
C ALA A 52 7.25 2.16 8.35
N ALA A 53 8.32 1.77 7.65
CA ALA A 53 9.69 1.90 8.16
C ALA A 53 10.02 3.36 8.53
N ARG A 54 9.69 4.31 7.65
CA ARG A 54 9.85 5.74 7.91
C ARG A 54 9.00 6.22 9.09
N LEU A 55 7.73 5.80 9.18
CA LEU A 55 6.84 6.19 10.26
C LEU A 55 7.32 5.69 11.61
N LEU A 56 7.87 4.47 11.65
CA LEU A 56 8.32 3.79 12.86
C LEU A 56 9.79 4.08 13.22
N GLY A 57 10.50 4.89 12.43
CA GLY A 57 11.91 5.23 12.68
C GLY A 57 12.89 4.07 12.46
N LEU A 58 12.59 3.18 11.51
CA LEU A 58 13.36 1.97 11.19
C LEU A 58 14.21 2.11 9.90
N ALA A 59 14.28 3.32 9.35
CA ALA A 59 14.91 3.64 8.06
C ALA A 59 16.25 4.36 8.26
#